data_AF-A0AA88HSA0-F1
#
_entry.id   AF-A0AA88HSA0-F1
#
_cell.length_a   1.000
_cell.length_b   1.000
_cell.length_c   1.000
_cell.angle_alpha   90.00
_cell.angle_beta   90.00
_cell.angle_gamma   90.00
#
_symmetry.space_group_name_H-M   'P 1'
#
loop_
_entity.id
_entity.type
_entity.pdbx_description
1 polymer ?
#
loop_
_entity_poly.entity_id
_entity_poly.type
_entity_poly.pdbx_seq_one_letter_code
_entity_poly.pdbx_strand_id
1 'polypeptide(L)'
;REGRTYLPLEGPEICLHDSLMGSYKTPVYQHISDHRQYITLPIIPELQNASEEELKEYLENEDLIKDFIASMPLTQKCQEDLDNLCNINEAIAKNILEMEENIQRSHVALQEKRKHFQLLGCRWRELLQSHKIISERYSPQSIKECLHAKSLLAEEESEVVAEEFLNGTMPVETFLVQYLDKRTLSHKRKATEDALSKQLQQLERLRF
;
A
#
# COMPACT_ATOMS: atom_id res chain seq x y z
N ARG A 1 -4.66 -34.66 14.64
CA ARG A 1 -4.01 -33.41 15.12
C ARG A 1 -3.14 -32.88 13.98
N GLU A 2 -3.43 -31.65 13.56
CA GLU A 2 -2.60 -30.74 12.75
C GLU A 2 -2.20 -31.16 11.32
N GLY A 3 -3.19 -31.25 10.43
CA GLY A 3 -3.00 -30.98 9.01
C GLY A 3 -3.45 -29.55 8.71
N ARG A 4 -2.56 -28.55 8.88
CA ARG A 4 -2.83 -27.21 8.35
C ARG A 4 -2.61 -27.27 6.84
N THR A 5 -3.69 -27.49 6.10
CA THR A 5 -3.77 -27.12 4.70
C THR A 5 -3.54 -25.61 4.63
N TYR A 6 -2.34 -25.21 4.22
CA TYR A 6 -2.08 -23.84 3.83
C TYR A 6 -2.93 -23.55 2.60
N LEU A 7 -4.08 -22.90 2.82
CA LEU A 7 -4.80 -22.22 1.76
C LEU A 7 -3.80 -21.32 1.02
N PRO A 8 -3.83 -21.27 -0.33
CA PRO A 8 -3.13 -20.22 -1.04
C PRO A 8 -3.76 -18.91 -0.58
N LEU A 9 -3.07 -18.19 0.30
CA LEU A 9 -3.34 -16.79 0.51
C LEU A 9 -2.78 -16.08 -0.72
N GLU A 10 -3.52 -16.18 -1.83
CA GLU A 10 -3.54 -15.15 -2.86
C GLU A 10 -3.94 -13.87 -2.13
N GLY A 11 -2.94 -13.19 -1.58
CA GLY A 11 -3.12 -11.82 -1.12
C GLY A 11 -3.68 -11.04 -2.30
N PRO A 12 -4.65 -10.15 -2.07
CA PRO A 12 -5.29 -9.44 -3.16
C PRO A 12 -4.20 -8.78 -3.99
N GLU A 13 -4.14 -9.07 -5.29
CA GLU A 13 -3.43 -8.26 -6.26
C GLU A 13 -4.05 -6.87 -6.19
N ILE A 14 -3.51 -6.01 -5.33
CA ILE A 14 -3.92 -4.62 -5.28
C ILE A 14 -3.19 -3.93 -6.44
N CYS A 15 -3.66 -4.21 -7.66
CA CYS A 15 -3.43 -3.37 -8.82
C CYS A 15 -4.21 -2.07 -8.60
N LEU A 16 -3.63 -1.15 -7.82
CA LEU A 16 -4.13 0.23 -7.75
C LEU A 16 -3.73 0.91 -9.04
N HIS A 17 -4.66 0.88 -10.00
CA HIS A 17 -4.60 1.72 -11.19
C HIS A 17 -4.41 3.18 -10.76
N ASP A 18 -3.41 3.84 -11.32
CA ASP A 18 -3.19 5.27 -11.19
C ASP A 18 -4.41 6.01 -11.76
N SER A 19 -5.39 6.29 -10.91
CA SER A 19 -6.53 7.15 -11.24
C SER A 19 -7.12 7.72 -9.96
N LEU A 20 -6.32 8.51 -9.25
CA LEU A 20 -6.79 9.43 -8.22
C LEU A 20 -6.33 10.86 -8.53
N MET A 21 -6.45 11.27 -9.79
CA MET A 21 -6.70 12.68 -10.08
C MET A 21 -8.18 12.89 -9.82
N GLY A 22 -8.54 13.04 -8.54
CA GLY A 22 -9.88 13.43 -8.14
C GLY A 22 -10.24 14.69 -8.92
N SER A 23 -11.37 14.66 -9.63
CA SER A 23 -11.88 15.85 -10.28
C SER A 23 -12.09 16.88 -9.18
N TYR A 24 -11.21 17.88 -9.09
CA TYR A 24 -11.50 19.08 -8.34
C TYR A 24 -12.69 19.69 -9.08
N LYS A 25 -13.90 19.37 -8.60
CA LYS A 25 -15.08 20.13 -8.98
C LYS A 25 -14.77 21.52 -8.45
N THR A 26 -14.35 22.40 -9.33
CA THR A 26 -14.32 23.85 -9.07
C THR A 26 -15.62 24.17 -8.33
N PRO A 27 -15.56 24.77 -7.13
CA PRO A 27 -16.79 25.19 -6.48
C PRO A 27 -17.51 26.06 -7.48
N VAL A 28 -18.70 25.63 -7.90
CA VAL A 28 -19.56 26.42 -8.75
C VAL A 28 -19.82 27.66 -7.90
N TYR A 29 -19.27 28.81 -8.31
CA TYR A 29 -19.71 30.11 -7.83
C TYR A 29 -21.16 30.31 -8.31
N GLN A 30 -22.09 29.59 -7.70
CA GLN A 30 -23.50 29.91 -7.70
C GLN A 30 -23.65 31.05 -6.70
N HIS A 31 -24.13 32.19 -7.17
CA HIS A 31 -24.17 33.51 -6.50
C HIS A 31 -22.98 34.44 -6.77
N ILE A 32 -22.71 34.69 -8.05
CA ILE A 32 -22.46 36.07 -8.48
C ILE A 32 -23.48 36.39 -9.58
N SER A 33 -24.76 36.23 -9.25
CA SER A 33 -25.85 36.71 -10.09
C SER A 33 -26.32 38.03 -9.50
N ASP A 34 -26.17 39.08 -10.31
CA ASP A 34 -26.95 40.32 -10.27
C ASP A 34 -26.64 41.38 -9.19
N HIS A 35 -25.44 41.97 -9.25
CA HIS A 35 -25.22 43.32 -8.70
C HIS A 35 -24.79 44.38 -9.72
N ARG A 36 -24.85 44.10 -11.03
CA ARG A 36 -24.94 45.18 -12.04
C ARG A 36 -26.37 45.73 -12.11
N GLN A 37 -26.95 46.10 -10.96
CA GLN A 37 -27.97 47.12 -10.99
C GLN A 37 -27.23 48.40 -11.41
N TYR A 38 -27.47 48.82 -12.64
CA TYR A 38 -27.16 50.18 -13.07
C TYR A 38 -27.68 51.11 -11.98
N ILE A 39 -26.79 51.90 -11.39
CA ILE A 39 -27.14 52.98 -10.48
C ILE A 39 -27.91 53.99 -11.33
N THR A 40 -29.20 53.77 -11.56
CA THR A 40 -30.13 54.87 -11.77
C THR A 40 -30.12 55.60 -10.45
N LEU A 41 -29.30 56.65 -10.34
CA LEU A 41 -29.23 57.53 -9.17
C LEU A 41 -30.65 58.03 -8.90
N PRO A 42 -31.39 57.45 -7.94
CA PRO A 42 -32.63 58.06 -7.51
C PRO A 42 -32.16 59.25 -6.69
N ILE A 43 -32.52 60.47 -7.09
CA ILE A 43 -32.50 61.71 -6.29
C ILE A 43 -31.68 61.57 -5.01
N ILE A 44 -30.42 62.04 -4.99
CA ILE A 44 -29.53 61.93 -3.82
C ILE A 44 -30.18 62.70 -2.65
N PRO A 45 -30.85 62.02 -1.69
CA PRO A 45 -31.65 62.70 -0.67
C PRO A 45 -30.74 63.52 0.26
N GLU A 46 -29.47 63.14 0.40
CA GLU A 46 -28.48 63.86 1.19
C GLU A 46 -28.17 65.26 0.61
N LEU A 47 -28.28 65.44 -0.71
CA LEU A 47 -28.12 66.74 -1.38
C LEU A 47 -29.33 67.66 -1.22
N GLN A 48 -30.52 67.11 -0.94
CA GLN A 48 -31.74 67.92 -0.70
C GLN A 48 -31.67 68.68 0.62
N ASN A 49 -30.84 68.22 1.56
CA ASN A 49 -30.66 68.83 2.88
C ASN A 49 -29.46 69.80 2.93
N ALA A 50 -28.70 69.95 1.84
CA ALA A 50 -27.56 70.85 1.75
C ALA A 50 -28.01 72.29 1.43
N SER A 51 -27.34 73.28 2.01
CA SER A 51 -27.61 74.70 1.76
C SER A 51 -27.07 75.16 0.40
N GLU A 52 -27.59 76.29 -0.11
CA GLU A 52 -27.17 76.83 -1.42
C GLU A 52 -25.70 77.28 -1.43
N GLU A 53 -25.16 77.70 -0.27
CA GLU A 53 -23.74 78.01 -0.11
C GLU A 53 -22.87 76.74 -0.16
N GLU A 54 -23.24 75.68 0.56
CA GLU A 54 -22.52 74.39 0.55
C GLU A 54 -22.54 73.76 -0.85
N LEU A 55 -23.66 73.85 -1.58
CA LEU A 55 -23.77 73.34 -2.94
C LEU A 55 -22.85 74.08 -3.94
N LYS A 56 -22.64 75.39 -3.77
CA LYS A 56 -21.68 76.16 -4.58
C LYS A 56 -20.24 75.78 -4.23
N GLU A 57 -19.96 75.58 -2.95
CA GLU A 57 -18.64 75.16 -2.47
C GLU A 57 -18.27 73.75 -2.95
N TYR A 58 -19.24 72.82 -2.98
CA TYR A 58 -19.09 71.51 -3.61
C TYR A 58 -18.80 71.64 -5.12
N LEU A 59 -19.51 72.52 -5.84
CA LEU A 59 -19.29 72.75 -7.27
C LEU A 59 -17.90 73.32 -7.61
N GLU A 60 -17.33 74.10 -6.69
CA GLU A 60 -16.01 74.73 -6.85
C GLU A 60 -14.84 73.85 -6.36
N ASN A 61 -15.10 72.87 -5.49
CA ASN A 61 -14.08 72.01 -4.88
C ASN A 61 -14.41 70.51 -4.99
N GLU A 62 -13.68 69.82 -5.86
CA GLU A 62 -13.84 68.40 -6.13
C GLU A 62 -13.54 67.50 -4.91
N ASP A 63 -12.66 67.94 -4.00
CA ASP A 63 -12.31 67.16 -2.81
C ASP A 63 -13.44 67.19 -1.78
N LEU A 64 -14.17 68.31 -1.67
CA LEU A 64 -15.37 68.40 -0.81
C LEU A 64 -16.50 67.50 -1.34
N ILE A 65 -16.64 67.36 -2.66
CA ILE A 65 -17.56 66.39 -3.25
C ILE A 65 -17.16 64.96 -2.90
N LYS A 66 -15.86 64.62 -2.98
CA LYS A 66 -15.36 63.28 -2.64
C LYS A 66 -15.59 62.95 -1.17
N ASP A 67 -15.33 63.90 -0.28
CA ASP A 67 -15.57 63.75 1.16
C ASP A 67 -17.06 63.60 1.48
N PHE A 68 -17.91 64.38 0.80
CA PHE A 68 -19.37 64.25 0.92
C PHE A 68 -19.85 62.87 0.45
N ILE A 69 -19.39 62.40 -0.73
CA ILE A 69 -19.71 61.05 -1.24
C ILE A 69 -19.21 59.97 -0.28
N ALA A 70 -18.00 60.12 0.28
CA ALA A 70 -17.44 59.19 1.27
C ALA A 70 -18.23 59.17 2.59
N SER A 71 -18.84 60.30 2.97
CA SER A 71 -19.68 60.43 4.15
C SER A 71 -21.09 59.84 3.98
N MET A 72 -21.52 59.56 2.74
CA MET A 72 -22.84 58.99 2.48
C MET A 72 -22.96 57.59 3.08
N PRO A 73 -24.13 57.27 3.69
CA PRO A 73 -24.35 55.96 4.32
C PRO A 73 -24.24 54.81 3.32
N LEU A 74 -24.62 55.03 2.05
CA LEU A 74 -24.47 54.03 0.99
C LEU A 74 -22.99 53.73 0.71
N THR A 75 -22.15 54.76 0.60
CA THR A 75 -20.72 54.61 0.32
C THR A 75 -19.99 53.97 1.50
N GLN A 76 -20.31 54.37 2.73
CA GLN A 76 -19.77 53.73 3.94
C GLN A 76 -20.15 52.26 4.01
N LYS A 77 -21.42 51.92 3.76
CA LYS A 77 -21.88 50.53 3.74
C LYS A 77 -21.17 49.71 2.65
N CYS A 78 -21.00 50.27 1.45
CA CYS A 78 -20.23 49.61 0.39
C CYS A 78 -18.76 49.41 0.78
N GLN A 79 -18.15 50.37 1.48
CA GLN A 79 -16.78 50.25 1.97
C GLN A 79 -16.67 49.16 3.05
N GLU A 80 -17.61 49.11 4.00
CA GLU A 80 -17.69 48.05 5.00
C GLU A 80 -17.88 46.67 4.37
N ASP A 81 -18.77 46.56 3.37
CA ASP A 81 -19.00 45.31 2.63
C ASP A 81 -17.73 44.88 1.86
N LEU A 82 -17.00 45.83 1.27
CA LEU A 82 -15.71 45.56 0.61
C LEU A 82 -14.66 45.06 1.60
N ASP A 83 -14.49 45.74 2.74
CA ASP A 83 -13.53 45.34 3.77
C ASP A 83 -13.87 43.96 4.34
N ASN A 84 -15.17 43.69 4.58
CA ASN A 84 -15.66 42.38 4.99
C ASN A 84 -15.34 41.28 3.96
N LEU A 85 -15.58 41.54 2.68
CA LEU A 85 -15.25 40.60 1.60
C LEU A 85 -13.73 40.37 1.48
N CYS A 86 -12.92 41.42 1.63
CA CYS A 86 -11.47 41.31 1.66
C CYS A 86 -11.00 40.41 2.82
N ASN A 87 -11.53 40.63 4.03
CA ASN A 87 -11.22 39.83 5.21
C ASN A 87 -11.63 38.36 5.03
N ILE A 88 -12.81 38.11 4.46
CA ILE A 88 -13.29 36.74 4.17
C ILE A 88 -12.38 36.08 3.13
N ASN A 89 -12.02 36.78 2.06
CA ASN A 89 -11.15 36.25 1.02
C ASN A 89 -9.76 35.92 1.58
N GLU A 90 -9.19 36.81 2.39
CA GLU A 90 -7.90 36.56 3.06
C GLU A 90 -7.97 35.33 3.99
N ALA A 91 -9.06 35.21 4.77
CA ALA A 91 -9.26 34.05 5.64
C ALA A 91 -9.38 32.74 4.83
N ILE A 92 -10.09 32.76 3.70
CA ILE A 92 -10.20 31.61 2.79
C ILE A 92 -8.83 31.26 2.20
N ALA A 93 -8.07 32.25 1.73
CA ALA A 93 -6.75 32.04 1.17
C ALA A 93 -5.79 31.42 2.20
N LYS A 94 -5.81 31.89 3.44
CA LYS A 94 -5.02 31.29 4.54
C LYS A 94 -5.42 29.84 4.80
N ASN A 95 -6.72 29.56 4.86
CA ASN A 95 -7.22 28.20 5.08
C ASN A 95 -6.81 27.25 3.94
N ILE A 96 -6.91 27.70 2.68
CA ILE A 96 -6.48 26.91 1.52
C ILE A 96 -4.99 26.54 1.65
N LEU A 97 -4.13 27.50 2.01
CA LEU A 97 -2.69 27.24 2.19
C LEU A 97 -2.41 26.23 3.31
N GLU A 98 -3.10 26.35 4.45
CA GLU A 98 -2.99 25.38 5.55
C GLU A 98 -3.46 23.98 5.13
N MET A 99 -4.55 23.92 4.37
CA MET A 99 -5.08 22.65 3.86
C MET A 99 -4.13 22.01 2.84
N GLU A 100 -3.53 22.81 1.95
CA GLU A 100 -2.50 22.34 1.01
C GLU A 100 -1.29 21.76 1.74
N GLU A 101 -0.79 22.42 2.79
CA GLU A 101 0.31 21.91 3.61
C GLU A 101 -0.07 20.59 4.28
N ASN A 102 -1.27 20.50 4.85
CA ASN A 102 -1.78 19.29 5.49
C ASN A 102 -1.90 18.12 4.51
N ILE A 103 -2.45 18.37 3.32
CA ILE A 103 -2.57 17.37 2.26
C ILE A 103 -1.19 16.91 1.82
N GLN A 104 -0.24 17.83 1.63
CA GLN A 104 1.11 17.49 1.22
C GLN A 104 1.83 16.63 2.28
N ARG A 105 1.72 16.98 3.57
CA ARG A 105 2.26 16.18 4.68
C ARG A 105 1.66 14.77 4.71
N SER A 106 0.33 14.67 4.59
CA SER A 106 -0.38 13.39 4.56
C SER A 106 0.02 12.54 3.36
N HIS A 107 0.16 13.16 2.19
CA HIS A 107 0.58 12.49 0.96
C HIS A 107 1.99 11.90 1.08
N VAL A 108 2.96 12.66 1.61
CA VAL A 108 4.32 12.17 1.88
C VAL A 108 4.29 10.98 2.85
N ALA A 109 3.57 11.09 3.97
CA ALA A 109 3.45 10.01 4.94
C ALA A 109 2.82 8.74 4.33
N LEU A 110 1.80 8.89 3.48
CA LEU A 110 1.17 7.78 2.77
C LEU A 110 2.13 7.13 1.78
N GLN A 111 2.92 7.93 1.04
CA GLN A 111 3.94 7.41 0.14
C GLN A 111 5.01 6.61 0.87
N GLU A 112 5.47 7.07 2.04
CA GLU A 112 6.41 6.32 2.88
C GLU A 112 5.83 5.00 3.36
N LYS A 113 4.58 5.01 3.85
CA LYS A 113 3.89 3.77 4.27
C LYS A 113 3.71 2.80 3.11
N ARG A 114 3.38 3.31 1.91
CA ARG A 114 3.28 2.49 0.70
C ARG A 114 4.62 1.84 0.37
N LYS A 115 5.72 2.60 0.36
CA LYS A 115 7.07 2.06 0.12
C LYS A 115 7.45 1.00 1.14
N HIS A 116 7.16 1.23 2.42
CA HIS A 116 7.41 0.27 3.47
C HIS A 116 6.60 -1.02 3.28
N PHE A 117 5.32 -0.91 2.92
CA PHE A 117 4.46 -2.06 2.64
C PHE A 117 4.96 -2.86 1.43
N GLN A 118 5.38 -2.18 0.36
CA GLN A 118 5.97 -2.84 -0.81
C GLN A 118 7.24 -3.61 -0.45
N LEU A 119 8.14 -3.02 0.34
CA LEU A 119 9.35 -3.68 0.82
C LEU A 119 9.01 -4.93 1.64
N LEU A 120 8.04 -4.81 2.56
CA LEU A 120 7.57 -5.93 3.36
C LEU A 120 6.96 -7.04 2.49
N GLY A 121 6.19 -6.68 1.47
CA GLY A 121 5.63 -7.62 0.50
C GLY A 121 6.70 -8.36 -0.32
N CYS A 122 7.78 -7.68 -0.71
CA CYS A 122 8.92 -8.34 -1.35
C CYS A 122 9.60 -9.34 -0.40
N ARG A 123 9.93 -8.92 0.83
CA ARG A 123 10.53 -9.79 1.84
C ARG A 123 9.66 -10.99 2.18
N TRP A 124 8.35 -10.79 2.27
CA TRP A 124 7.39 -11.87 2.52
C TRP A 124 7.41 -12.89 1.39
N ARG A 125 7.39 -12.46 0.12
CA ARG A 125 7.46 -13.35 -1.04
C ARG A 125 8.76 -14.15 -1.08
N GLU A 126 9.89 -13.52 -0.79
CA GLU A 126 11.19 -14.20 -0.69
C GLU A 126 11.17 -15.28 0.39
N LEU A 127 10.66 -14.95 1.58
CA LEU A 127 10.56 -15.90 2.69
C LEU A 127 9.60 -17.03 2.37
N LEU A 128 8.47 -16.74 1.72
CA LEU A 128 7.50 -17.75 1.30
C LEU A 128 8.08 -18.70 0.26
N GLN A 129 8.86 -18.19 -0.70
CA GLN A 129 9.55 -19.02 -1.69
C GLN A 129 10.58 -19.92 -1.02
N SER A 130 11.41 -19.38 -0.12
CA SER A 130 12.37 -20.18 0.65
C SER A 130 11.67 -21.26 1.48
N HIS A 131 10.58 -20.89 2.16
CA HIS A 131 9.77 -21.83 2.93
C HIS A 131 9.20 -22.93 2.05
N LYS A 132 8.67 -22.60 0.87
CA LYS A 132 8.12 -23.57 -0.09
C LYS A 132 9.19 -24.58 -0.52
N ILE A 133 10.38 -24.12 -0.90
CA ILE A 133 11.50 -25.00 -1.30
C ILE A 133 11.87 -25.96 -0.16
N ILE A 134 12.00 -25.44 1.06
CA ILE A 134 12.35 -26.25 2.23
C ILE A 134 11.22 -27.24 2.54
N SER A 135 9.98 -26.79 2.53
CA SER A 135 8.80 -27.62 2.80
C SER A 135 8.65 -28.75 1.78
N GLU A 136 8.87 -28.48 0.49
CA GLU A 136 8.85 -29.49 -0.56
C GLU A 136 10.00 -30.50 -0.38
N ARG A 137 11.23 -30.00 -0.13
CA ARG A 137 12.41 -30.84 0.10
C ARG A 137 12.24 -31.79 1.29
N TYR A 138 11.65 -31.31 2.38
CA TYR A 138 11.40 -32.08 3.60
C TYR A 138 9.96 -32.60 3.69
N SER A 139 9.24 -32.63 2.57
CA SER A 139 7.92 -33.24 2.54
C SER A 139 8.05 -34.74 2.83
N PRO A 140 7.06 -35.36 3.50
CA PRO A 140 7.12 -36.80 3.80
C PRO A 140 7.32 -37.68 2.56
N GLN A 141 6.78 -37.27 1.42
CA GLN A 141 6.95 -37.95 0.14
C GLN A 141 8.40 -37.84 -0.37
N SER A 142 8.99 -36.64 -0.37
CA SER A 142 10.40 -36.42 -0.74
C SER A 142 11.36 -37.19 0.18
N ILE A 143 11.08 -37.24 1.49
CA ILE A 143 11.87 -38.02 2.45
C ILE A 143 11.80 -39.52 2.14
N LYS A 144 10.60 -40.04 1.82
CA LYS A 144 10.42 -41.43 1.41
C LYS A 144 11.22 -41.77 0.15
N GLU A 145 11.12 -40.92 -0.88
CA GLU A 145 11.86 -41.10 -2.14
C GLU A 145 13.38 -41.06 -1.92
N CYS A 146 13.85 -40.14 -1.07
CA CYS A 146 15.25 -40.07 -0.67
C CYS A 146 15.71 -41.34 0.06
N LEU A 147 14.92 -41.86 1.00
CA LEU A 147 15.21 -43.11 1.70
C LEU A 147 15.27 -44.29 0.73
N HIS A 148 14.34 -44.38 -0.21
CA HIS A 148 14.32 -45.41 -1.25
C HIS A 148 15.60 -45.35 -2.11
N ALA A 149 15.92 -44.19 -2.67
CA ALA A 149 17.13 -44.00 -3.47
C ALA A 149 18.41 -44.31 -2.69
N LYS A 150 18.50 -43.86 -1.43
CA LYS A 150 19.65 -44.15 -0.55
C LYS A 150 19.73 -45.61 -0.08
N SER A 151 18.62 -46.35 -0.12
CA SER A 151 18.61 -47.79 0.12
C SER A 151 19.19 -48.52 -1.08
N LEU A 152 18.73 -48.21 -2.29
CA LEU A 152 19.23 -48.78 -3.53
C LEU A 152 20.73 -48.52 -3.71
N LEU A 153 21.18 -47.28 -3.48
CA LEU A 153 22.60 -46.95 -3.54
C LEU A 153 23.44 -47.75 -2.53
N ALA A 154 22.94 -47.98 -1.31
CA ALA A 154 23.65 -48.79 -0.32
C ALA A 154 23.67 -50.28 -0.67
N GLU A 155 22.65 -50.76 -1.38
CA GLU A 155 22.60 -52.11 -1.94
C GLU A 155 23.61 -52.25 -3.09
N GLU A 156 23.62 -51.33 -4.06
CA GLU A 156 24.62 -51.29 -5.13
C GLU A 156 26.05 -51.23 -4.57
N GLU A 157 26.31 -50.36 -3.58
CA GLU A 157 27.61 -50.30 -2.90
C GLU A 157 27.99 -51.65 -2.25
N SER A 158 27.02 -52.41 -1.71
CA SER A 158 27.30 -53.74 -1.16
C SER A 158 27.62 -54.76 -2.24
N GLU A 159 27.00 -54.66 -3.43
CA GLU A 159 27.31 -55.52 -4.57
C GLU A 159 28.72 -55.24 -5.11
N VAL A 160 29.13 -53.96 -5.19
CA VAL A 160 30.51 -53.59 -5.57
C VAL A 160 31.53 -54.21 -4.61
N VAL A 161 31.28 -54.14 -3.30
CA VAL A 161 32.15 -54.78 -2.29
C VAL A 161 32.20 -56.30 -2.45
N ALA A 162 31.09 -56.94 -2.84
CA ALA A 162 31.05 -58.37 -3.12
C ALA A 162 31.85 -58.73 -4.38
N GLU A 163 31.74 -57.94 -5.45
CA GLU A 163 32.52 -58.12 -6.68
C GLU A 163 34.03 -57.97 -6.42
N GLU A 164 34.45 -56.96 -5.67
CA GLU A 164 35.85 -56.74 -5.28
C GLU A 164 36.43 -57.95 -4.52
N PHE A 165 35.65 -58.51 -3.60
CA PHE A 165 36.01 -59.72 -2.88
C PHE A 165 36.14 -60.94 -3.79
N LEU A 166 35.18 -61.16 -4.70
CA LEU A 166 35.21 -62.26 -5.67
C LEU A 166 36.39 -62.17 -6.65
N ASN A 167 36.81 -60.94 -6.97
CA ASN A 167 38.00 -60.67 -7.79
C ASN A 167 39.32 -60.86 -7.02
N GLY A 168 39.27 -61.23 -5.72
CA GLY A 168 40.44 -61.46 -4.88
C GLY A 168 41.20 -60.19 -4.49
N THR A 169 40.60 -59.01 -4.70
CA THR A 169 41.22 -57.72 -4.38
C THR A 169 41.11 -57.34 -2.90
N MET A 170 40.33 -58.11 -2.13
CA MET A 170 40.02 -57.84 -0.72
C MET A 170 40.11 -59.11 0.14
N PRO A 171 40.71 -59.06 1.34
CA PRO A 171 40.70 -60.17 2.29
C PRO A 171 39.32 -60.33 2.96
N VAL A 172 39.02 -61.56 3.38
CA VAL A 172 37.71 -61.96 3.94
C VAL A 172 37.27 -61.07 5.12
N GLU A 173 38.19 -60.76 6.03
CA GLU A 173 37.89 -59.98 7.23
C GLU A 173 37.40 -58.56 6.89
N THR A 174 38.03 -57.93 5.90
CA THR A 174 37.63 -56.60 5.41
C THR A 174 36.31 -56.66 4.65
N PHE A 175 36.11 -57.69 3.83
CA PHE A 175 34.84 -57.91 3.12
C PHE A 175 33.67 -58.02 4.10
N LEU A 176 33.79 -58.86 5.13
CA LEU A 176 32.70 -59.09 6.08
C LEU A 176 32.28 -57.80 6.77
N VAL A 177 33.24 -56.96 7.19
CA VAL A 177 32.92 -55.68 7.84
C VAL A 177 32.21 -54.74 6.86
N GLN A 178 32.79 -54.49 5.69
CA GLN A 178 32.23 -53.53 4.74
C GLN A 178 30.88 -53.99 4.16
N TYR A 179 30.76 -55.26 3.77
CA TYR A 179 29.56 -55.80 3.18
C TYR A 179 28.40 -55.80 4.18
N LEU A 180 28.63 -56.29 5.41
CA LEU A 180 27.59 -56.31 6.44
C LEU A 180 27.17 -54.90 6.83
N ASP A 181 28.09 -53.94 6.91
CA ASP A 181 27.76 -52.54 7.20
C ASP A 181 26.85 -51.94 6.12
N LYS A 182 27.19 -52.13 4.83
CA LYS A 182 26.39 -51.62 3.70
C LYS A 182 25.04 -52.31 3.59
N ARG A 183 25.00 -53.64 3.72
CA ARG A 183 23.76 -54.44 3.68
C ARG A 183 22.83 -54.09 4.84
N THR A 184 23.39 -53.94 6.04
CA THR A 184 22.63 -53.50 7.23
C THR A 184 22.07 -52.10 7.05
N LEU A 185 22.85 -51.18 6.48
CA LEU A 185 22.41 -49.82 6.20
C LEU A 185 21.27 -49.78 5.16
N SER A 186 21.39 -50.55 4.07
CA SER A 186 20.32 -50.70 3.07
C SER A 186 19.03 -51.21 3.72
N HIS A 187 19.09 -52.33 4.46
CA HIS A 187 17.91 -52.89 5.12
C HIS A 187 17.27 -51.93 6.13
N LYS A 188 18.07 -51.19 6.93
CA LYS A 188 17.57 -50.18 7.87
C LYS A 188 16.83 -49.06 7.12
N ARG A 189 17.38 -48.56 6.02
CA ARG A 189 16.74 -47.52 5.19
C ARG A 189 15.46 -48.04 4.56
N LYS A 190 15.46 -49.26 4.00
CA LYS A 190 14.29 -49.90 3.41
C LYS A 190 13.16 -50.10 4.42
N ALA A 191 13.48 -50.64 5.61
CA ALA A 191 12.49 -50.82 6.66
C ALA A 191 11.88 -49.49 7.12
N THR A 192 12.69 -48.43 7.18
CA THR A 192 12.22 -47.07 7.53
C THR A 192 11.33 -46.49 6.43
N GLU A 193 11.70 -46.66 5.16
CA GLU A 193 10.89 -46.28 3.99
C GLU A 193 9.53 -46.99 3.99
N ASP A 194 9.51 -48.30 4.19
CA ASP A 194 8.28 -49.10 4.21
C ASP A 194 7.35 -48.69 5.35
N ALA A 195 7.92 -48.40 6.53
CA ALA A 195 7.16 -47.89 7.67
C ALA A 195 6.51 -46.53 7.36
N LEU A 196 7.29 -45.60 6.79
CA LEU A 196 6.79 -44.29 6.38
C LEU A 196 5.73 -44.41 5.27
N SER A 197 5.94 -45.29 4.29
CA SER A 197 4.99 -45.56 3.20
C SER A 197 3.62 -46.03 3.73
N LYS A 198 3.62 -46.96 4.69
CA LYS A 198 2.39 -47.43 5.35
C LYS A 198 1.67 -46.30 6.09
N GLN A 199 2.41 -45.46 6.83
CA GLN A 199 1.83 -44.31 7.53
C GLN A 199 1.20 -43.32 6.55
N LEU A 200 1.86 -43.02 5.43
CA LEU A 200 1.33 -42.10 4.42
C LEU A 200 0.06 -42.65 3.76
N GLN A 201 0.05 -43.94 3.39
CA GLN A 201 -1.15 -44.58 2.84
C GLN A 201 -2.32 -44.58 3.82
N GLN A 202 -2.06 -44.78 5.13
CA GLN A 202 -3.09 -44.69 6.16
C GLN A 202 -3.66 -43.28 6.25
N LEU A 203 -2.81 -42.25 6.23
CA LEU A 203 -3.26 -40.86 6.26
C LEU A 203 -4.08 -40.49 5.02
N GLU A 204 -3.70 -40.97 3.84
CA GLU A 204 -4.48 -40.77 2.61
C GLU A 204 -5.86 -41.41 2.72
N ARG A 205 -5.96 -42.63 3.27
CA ARG A 205 -7.24 -43.31 3.49
C ARG A 205 -8.14 -42.62 4.49
N LEU A 206 -7.57 -41.97 5.52
CA LEU A 206 -8.33 -41.20 6.52
C LEU A 206 -8.69 -39.79 6.07
N ARG A 207 -8.11 -39.32 4.96
CA ARG A 207 -8.37 -38.00 4.38
C ARG A 207 -9.63 -38.00 3.51
N PHE A 208 -10.07 -39.16 3.05
CA PHE A 208 -11.35 -39.41 2.37
C PHE A 208 -12.34 -40.05 3.34
#